data_AF-A0A938UHE0-F1
#
_entry.id   AF-A0A938UHE0-F1
#
_cell.length_a   1.000
_cell.length_b   1.000
_cell.length_c   1.000
_cell.angle_alpha   90.00
_cell.angle_beta   90.00
_cell.angle_gamma   90.00
#
_symmetry.space_group_name_H-M   'P 1'
#
loop_
_entity.id
_entity.type
_entity.pdbx_description
1 polymer ?
#
loop_
_entity_poly.entity_id
_entity_poly.type
_entity_poly.pdbx_seq_one_letter_code
_entity_poly.pdbx_strand_id
1 'polypeptide(L)'
;MIARLSGTLVEKSTTHCVVDVGGVGYHVAVPLTTFYELPEIGLPVVIHIHTHVREDAIALYGFHDPEERAVFQLMISVSGIGPKLAVNILSGIAAADLIQAVTADDLKRL
;
A
#
# COMPACT_ATOMS: atom_id res chain seq x y z
N MET A 1 -5.97 -9.29 -12.58
CA MET A 1 -5.27 -8.35 -11.68
C MET A 1 -5.67 -8.66 -10.24
N ILE A 2 -4.75 -8.65 -9.29
CA ILE A 2 -5.01 -8.99 -7.87
C ILE A 2 -5.48 -7.72 -7.15
N ALA A 3 -6.68 -7.76 -6.57
CA ALA A 3 -7.30 -6.60 -5.91
C ALA A 3 -7.32 -6.70 -4.38
N ARG A 4 -7.23 -7.91 -3.84
CA ARG A 4 -7.28 -8.19 -2.41
C ARG A 4 -6.61 -9.53 -2.12
N LEU A 5 -5.88 -9.60 -1.01
CA LEU A 5 -5.39 -10.85 -0.43
C LEU A 5 -6.05 -11.06 0.93
N SER A 6 -6.32 -12.31 1.26
CA SER A 6 -6.91 -12.74 2.52
C SER A 6 -6.22 -14.03 2.91
N GLY A 7 -5.46 -14.03 3.99
CA GLY A 7 -4.58 -15.13 4.33
C GLY A 7 -3.87 -14.91 5.65
N THR A 8 -2.72 -15.54 5.82
CA THR A 8 -1.93 -15.44 7.06
C THR A 8 -0.71 -14.56 6.84
N LEU A 9 -0.45 -13.63 7.76
CA LEU A 9 0.77 -12.84 7.72
C LEU A 9 1.97 -13.72 8.11
N VAL A 10 2.92 -13.94 7.21
CA VAL A 10 4.09 -14.80 7.47
C VAL A 10 5.41 -14.02 7.56
N GLU A 11 5.44 -12.81 7.01
CA GLU A 11 6.58 -11.90 7.12
C GLU A 11 6.09 -10.46 7.27
N LYS A 12 6.77 -9.67 8.11
CA LYS A 12 6.42 -8.28 8.41
C LYS A 12 7.68 -7.41 8.48
N SER A 13 7.76 -6.39 7.64
CA SER A 13 8.84 -5.40 7.55
C SER A 13 8.27 -4.01 7.28
N THR A 14 9.01 -2.95 7.60
CA THR A 14 8.55 -1.56 7.45
C THR A 14 8.27 -1.16 6.00
N THR A 15 8.73 -1.94 5.02
CA THR A 15 8.56 -1.66 3.58
C THR A 15 7.72 -2.70 2.86
N HIS A 16 7.48 -3.85 3.48
CA HIS A 16 6.79 -4.97 2.84
C HIS A 16 6.25 -5.98 3.85
N CYS A 17 5.34 -6.82 3.38
CA CYS A 17 4.89 -8.01 4.08
C CYS A 17 4.77 -9.19 3.11
N VAL A 18 4.69 -10.40 3.68
CA VAL A 18 4.33 -11.59 2.93
C VAL A 18 3.04 -12.16 3.50
N VAL A 19 2.05 -12.35 2.63
CA VAL A 19 0.77 -12.98 2.97
C VAL A 19 0.73 -14.36 2.33
N ASP A 20 0.65 -15.41 3.15
CA ASP A 20 0.36 -16.76 2.67
C ASP A 20 -1.14 -16.89 2.38
N VAL A 21 -1.46 -17.21 1.12
CA VAL A 21 -2.83 -17.52 0.70
C VAL A 21 -2.84 -18.93 0.14
N GLY A 22 -3.16 -19.90 0.99
CA GLY A 22 -3.28 -21.31 0.59
C GLY A 22 -1.94 -21.95 0.20
N GLY A 23 -0.84 -21.58 0.87
CA GLY A 23 0.50 -22.08 0.59
C GLY A 23 1.29 -21.27 -0.45
N VAL A 24 0.73 -20.16 -0.93
CA VAL A 24 1.42 -19.22 -1.83
C VAL A 24 1.73 -17.93 -1.09
N GLY A 25 3.02 -17.65 -0.89
CA GLY A 25 3.50 -16.41 -0.29
C GLY A 25 3.52 -15.25 -1.29
N TYR A 26 2.64 -14.27 -1.09
CA TYR A 26 2.60 -13.04 -1.88
C TYR A 26 3.45 -11.96 -1.21
N HIS A 27 4.52 -11.54 -1.87
CA HIS A 27 5.31 -10.39 -1.43
C HIS A 27 4.62 -9.08 -1.82
N VAL A 28 4.32 -8.25 -0.84
CA VAL A 28 3.53 -7.02 -0.99
C VAL A 28 4.31 -5.85 -0.40
N ALA A 29 4.61 -4.84 -1.21
CA ALA A 29 5.17 -3.59 -0.71
C ALA A 29 4.06 -2.79 0.00
N VAL A 30 4.35 -2.25 1.18
CA VAL A 30 3.38 -1.49 1.98
C VAL A 30 3.99 -0.16 2.44
N PRO A 31 3.21 0.92 2.56
CA PRO A 31 3.65 2.13 3.25
C PRO A 31 3.76 1.89 4.76
N LEU A 32 4.51 2.76 5.45
CA LEU A 32 4.73 2.65 6.89
C LEU A 32 3.43 2.76 7.71
N THR A 33 2.47 3.56 7.23
CA THR A 33 1.11 3.68 7.78
C THR A 33 0.41 2.32 7.81
N THR A 34 0.35 1.62 6.67
CA THR A 34 -0.18 0.26 6.60
C THR A 34 0.60 -0.72 7.48
N PHE A 35 1.93 -0.61 7.57
CA PHE A 35 2.74 -1.50 8.42
C PHE A 35 2.33 -1.47 9.90
N TYR A 36 2.00 -0.30 10.43
CA TYR A 36 1.56 -0.16 11.82
C TYR A 36 0.21 -0.82 12.08
N GLU A 37 -0.65 -0.91 11.06
CA GLU A 37 -1.96 -1.57 11.13
C GLU A 37 -1.90 -3.10 10.87
N LEU A 38 -0.76 -3.63 10.42
CA LEU A 38 -0.62 -5.08 10.22
C LEU A 38 -0.68 -5.83 11.56
N PRO A 39 -1.31 -7.01 11.62
CA PRO A 39 -1.31 -7.83 12.83
C PRO A 39 0.08 -8.43 13.11
N GLU A 40 0.19 -9.24 14.16
CA GLU A 40 1.36 -10.06 14.42
C GLU A 40 1.50 -11.20 13.38
N ILE A 41 2.72 -11.70 13.21
CA ILE A 41 3.00 -12.85 12.33
C ILE A 41 2.24 -14.08 12.85
N GLY A 42 1.67 -14.85 11.92
CA GLY A 42 0.85 -16.03 12.19
C GLY A 42 -0.65 -15.73 12.31
N LEU A 43 -1.05 -14.45 12.32
CA LEU A 43 -2.45 -14.05 12.41
C LEU A 43 -3.07 -13.83 11.01
N PRO A 44 -4.41 -13.96 10.89
CA PRO A 44 -5.11 -13.67 9.66
C PRO A 44 -5.03 -12.17 9.33
N VAL A 45 -4.87 -11.86 8.05
CA VAL A 45 -4.80 -10.50 7.53
C VAL A 45 -5.55 -10.38 6.22
N VAL A 46 -6.07 -9.18 5.99
CA VAL A 46 -6.67 -8.75 4.72
C VAL A 46 -5.87 -7.56 4.24
N ILE A 47 -5.42 -7.60 2.98
CA ILE A 47 -4.69 -6.49 2.35
C ILE A 47 -5.40 -6.10 1.07
N HIS A 48 -5.64 -4.80 0.88
CA HIS A 48 -6.13 -4.24 -0.36
C HIS A 48 -4.98 -4.02 -1.33
N ILE A 49 -5.08 -4.53 -2.55
CA ILE A 49 -3.94 -4.60 -3.48
C ILE A 49 -4.15 -3.70 -4.70
N HIS A 50 -3.12 -2.95 -5.03
CA HIS A 50 -2.87 -2.48 -6.39
C HIS A 50 -1.79 -3.36 -7.04
N THR A 51 -2.15 -4.07 -8.10
CA THR A 51 -1.18 -4.78 -8.94
C THR A 51 -0.61 -3.81 -9.98
N HIS A 52 0.70 -3.62 -9.96
CA HIS A 52 1.41 -2.84 -10.94
C HIS A 52 2.16 -3.78 -11.89
N VAL A 53 1.83 -3.72 -13.18
CA VAL A 53 2.41 -4.59 -14.22
C VAL A 53 3.37 -3.77 -15.07
N ARG A 54 4.58 -4.28 -15.24
CA ARG A 54 5.59 -3.83 -16.21
C ARG A 54 5.92 -4.99 -17.14
N GLU A 55 6.68 -4.73 -18.19
CA GLU A 55 7.09 -5.77 -19.15
C GLU A 55 7.91 -6.89 -18.49
N ASP A 56 8.68 -6.57 -17.45
CA ASP A 56 9.63 -7.45 -16.78
C ASP A 56 9.21 -7.86 -15.35
N ALA A 57 8.13 -7.29 -14.82
CA ALA A 57 7.78 -7.46 -13.42
C ALA A 57 6.29 -7.29 -13.12
N ILE A 58 5.81 -8.05 -12.13
CA ILE A 58 4.54 -7.81 -11.44
C ILE A 58 4.87 -7.42 -10.00
N ALA A 59 4.46 -6.22 -9.60
CA ALA A 59 4.62 -5.74 -8.24
C ALA A 59 3.26 -5.57 -7.58
N LEU A 60 3.16 -5.96 -6.30
CA LEU A 60 1.97 -5.76 -5.49
C LEU A 60 2.22 -4.66 -4.47
N TYR A 61 1.33 -3.68 -4.45
CA TYR A 61 1.29 -2.62 -3.44
C TYR A 61 0.06 -2.81 -2.57
N GLY A 62 0.26 -2.87 -1.26
CA GLY A 62 -0.76 -3.24 -0.28
C GLY A 62 -1.11 -2.10 0.66
N PHE A 63 -2.38 -2.08 1.06
CA PHE A 63 -2.98 -1.06 1.92
C PHE A 63 -3.88 -1.73 2.96
N HIS A 64 -3.98 -1.12 4.14
CA HIS A 64 -4.81 -1.66 5.23
C HIS A 64 -6.29 -1.55 4.90
N ASP A 65 -6.67 -0.44 4.26
CA ASP A 65 -8.04 -0.12 3.90
C ASP A 65 -8.18 0.23 2.40
N PRO A 66 -9.40 0.26 1.85
CA PRO A 66 -9.62 0.55 0.44
C PRO A 66 -9.44 2.03 0.07
N GLU A 67 -9.54 2.97 1.02
CA GLU A 67 -9.38 4.41 0.81
C GLU A 67 -7.90 4.76 0.60
N GLU A 68 -6.99 4.21 1.41
CA GLU A 68 -5.53 4.28 1.21
C GLU A 68 -5.14 3.84 -0.20
N ARG A 69 -5.69 2.71 -0.65
CA ARG A 69 -5.46 2.21 -2.01
C ARG A 69 -6.00 3.18 -3.07
N ALA A 70 -7.17 3.78 -2.86
CA ALA A 70 -7.76 4.73 -3.80
C ALA A 70 -6.91 6.00 -3.92
N VAL A 71 -6.41 6.53 -2.79
CA VAL A 71 -5.49 7.66 -2.77
C VAL A 71 -4.20 7.32 -3.50
N PHE A 72 -3.61 6.16 -3.24
CA PHE A 72 -2.43 5.69 -3.97
C PHE A 72 -2.67 5.63 -5.49
N GLN A 73 -3.82 5.10 -5.92
CA GLN A 73 -4.18 5.01 -7.34
C GLN A 73 -4.34 6.39 -7.99
N LEU A 74 -4.93 7.35 -7.27
CA LEU A 74 -5.03 8.73 -7.72
C LEU A 74 -3.65 9.36 -7.85
N MET A 75 -2.77 9.15 -6.88
CA MET A 75 -1.40 9.69 -6.91
C MET A 75 -0.63 9.19 -8.12
N ILE A 76 -0.62 7.89 -8.39
CA ILE A 76 0.13 7.34 -9.54
C ILE A 76 -0.49 7.67 -10.89
N SER A 77 -1.70 8.25 -10.92
CA SER A 77 -2.32 8.76 -12.15
C SER A 77 -1.75 10.13 -12.55
N VAL A 78 -1.11 10.84 -11.61
CA VAL A 78 -0.47 12.13 -11.84
C VAL A 78 0.87 11.93 -12.55
N SER A 79 1.08 12.67 -13.63
CA SER A 79 2.32 12.63 -14.39
C SER A 79 3.54 12.91 -13.48
N GLY A 80 4.51 12.00 -13.52
CA GLY A 80 5.73 12.09 -12.71
C GLY A 80 5.65 11.40 -11.34
N ILE A 81 4.48 10.94 -10.90
CA ILE A 81 4.34 10.20 -9.64
C ILE A 81 4.30 8.69 -9.92
N GLY A 82 5.40 8.01 -9.64
CA GLY A 82 5.48 6.55 -9.73
C GLY A 82 5.04 5.84 -8.44
N PRO A 83 4.75 4.52 -8.50
CA PRO A 83 4.36 3.72 -7.33
C PRO A 83 5.30 3.84 -6.12
N LYS A 84 6.62 3.86 -6.34
CA LYS A 84 7.60 4.01 -5.25
C LYS A 84 7.47 5.36 -4.53
N LEU A 85 7.29 6.45 -5.30
CA LEU A 85 7.12 7.78 -4.73
C LEU A 85 5.81 7.87 -3.96
N ALA A 86 4.72 7.31 -4.50
CA ALA A 86 3.43 7.28 -3.83
C ALA A 86 3.48 6.51 -2.49
N VAL A 87 4.17 5.36 -2.42
CA VAL A 87 4.40 4.62 -1.15
C VAL A 87 5.19 5.47 -0.15
N ASN A 88 6.24 6.16 -0.60
CA ASN A 88 7.06 7.00 0.27
C ASN A 88 6.24 8.14 0.89
N ILE A 89 5.41 8.81 0.08
CA ILE A 89 4.53 9.88 0.56
C ILE A 89 3.52 9.32 1.57
N LEU A 90 2.82 8.21 1.24
CA LEU A 90 1.86 7.57 2.16
C LEU A 90 2.52 6.97 3.41
N SER A 91 3.84 6.87 3.46
CA SER A 91 4.58 6.50 4.68
C SER A 91 4.80 7.68 5.62
N GLY A 92 4.74 8.92 5.12
CA GLY A 92 4.92 10.14 5.91
C GLY A 92 3.61 10.85 6.29
N ILE A 93 2.51 10.59 5.57
CA ILE A 93 1.20 11.20 5.80
C ILE A 93 0.09 10.17 5.57
N ALA A 94 -0.90 10.15 6.45
CA ALA A 94 -2.09 9.29 6.28
C ALA A 94 -2.91 9.74 5.06
N ALA A 95 -3.60 8.80 4.42
CA ALA A 95 -4.40 9.09 3.22
C ALA A 95 -5.44 10.20 3.45
N ALA A 96 -6.12 10.19 4.60
CA ALA A 96 -7.09 11.23 4.97
C ALA A 96 -6.44 12.62 5.10
N ASP A 97 -5.26 12.71 5.72
CA ASP A 97 -4.53 13.96 5.90
C ASP A 97 -4.01 14.49 4.56
N LEU A 98 -3.59 13.61 3.65
CA LEU A 98 -3.17 13.98 2.31
C LEU A 98 -4.33 14.60 1.52
N ILE A 99 -5.52 13.99 1.56
CA ILE A 99 -6.73 14.54 0.92
C ILE A 99 -7.03 15.94 1.47
N GLN A 100 -6.94 16.12 2.78
CA GLN A 100 -7.15 17.44 3.40
C GLN A 100 -6.10 18.46 2.96
N ALA A 101 -4.82 18.10 2.95
CA ALA A 101 -3.74 18.99 2.54
C ALA A 101 -3.91 19.49 1.09
N VAL A 102 -4.30 18.58 0.19
CA VAL A 102 -4.59 18.92 -1.22
C VAL A 102 -5.82 19.81 -1.34
N THR A 103 -6.89 19.53 -0.58
CA THR A 103 -8.14 20.32 -0.63
C THR A 103 -7.95 21.72 -0.04
N ALA A 104 -7.05 21.87 0.94
CA ALA A 104 -6.76 23.13 1.63
C ALA A 104 -5.68 23.99 0.94
N ASP A 105 -5.11 23.53 -0.18
CA ASP A 105 -3.94 24.13 -0.85
C ASP A 105 -2.74 24.35 0.10
N ASP A 106 -2.61 23.47 1.11
CA ASP A 106 -1.60 23.58 2.16
C ASP A 106 -0.29 22.90 1.75
N LEU A 107 0.45 23.58 0.88
CA LEU A 107 1.76 23.15 0.38
C LEU A 107 2.81 22.90 1.46
N LYS A 108 2.61 23.34 2.71
CA LYS A 108 3.56 23.11 3.81
C LYS A 108 3.43 21.72 4.44
N ARG A 109 2.30 21.06 4.24
CA ARG A 109 2.00 19.71 4.76
C ARG A 109 2.38 18.58 3.78
N LEU A 110 2.72 18.93 2.54
CA LEU A 110 3.16 18.04 1.45
C LEU A 110 4.70 17.96 1.39
#